data_AF-A0A517Y8F2-F1
#
_entry.id   AF-A0A517Y8F2-F1
#
_cell.length_a   1.000
_cell.length_b   1.000
_cell.length_c   1.000
_cell.angle_alpha   90.00
_cell.angle_beta   90.00
_cell.angle_gamma   90.00
#
_symmetry.space_group_name_H-M   'P 1'
#
loop_
_entity.id
_entity.type
_entity.pdbx_description
1 polymer ?
#
loop_
_entity_poly.entity_id
_entity_poly.type
_entity_poly.pdbx_seq_one_letter_code
_entity_poly.pdbx_strand_id
1 'polypeptide(L)'
;MSDGSTPAAPQHLTLQEFIAISRLSSSTIHRLKDAGKIPFIQPAGKGGKLLFPINAIELMATPQLDRPSAPAAASGGDGGRLSGPRPKWTQAPKQG
;
A
#
# COMPACT_ATOMS: atom_id res chain seq x y z
N MET A 1 -39.08 19.22 4.42
CA MET A 1 -37.85 19.75 3.81
C MET A 1 -36.96 18.56 3.54
N SER A 2 -36.98 18.06 2.30
CA SER A 2 -36.34 16.80 1.91
C SER A 2 -34.97 17.11 1.34
N ASP A 3 -33.91 16.90 2.12
CA ASP A 3 -32.55 16.90 1.57
C ASP A 3 -32.25 15.48 1.08
N GLY A 4 -32.68 15.21 -0.16
CA GLY A 4 -32.34 14.00 -0.90
C GLY A 4 -30.87 14.02 -1.30
N SER A 5 -29.98 13.91 -0.33
CA SER A 5 -28.57 13.64 -0.57
C SER A 5 -28.45 12.22 -1.13
N THR A 6 -28.56 12.13 -2.46
CA THR A 6 -28.16 10.97 -3.24
C THR A 6 -26.71 10.69 -2.84
N PRO A 7 -26.35 9.52 -2.29
CA PRO A 7 -24.98 9.27 -1.90
C PRO A 7 -24.14 9.31 -3.17
N ALA A 8 -23.46 10.43 -3.38
CA ALA A 8 -22.59 10.65 -4.52
C ALA A 8 -21.61 9.47 -4.56
N ALA A 9 -21.69 8.67 -5.64
CA ALA A 9 -20.81 7.54 -5.80
C ALA A 9 -19.37 8.02 -5.57
N PRO A 10 -18.56 7.30 -4.76
CA PRO A 10 -17.22 7.75 -4.43
C PRO A 10 -16.43 7.90 -5.73
N GLN A 11 -16.14 9.15 -6.09
CA GLN A 11 -15.32 9.44 -7.24
C GLN A 11 -13.91 8.98 -6.91
N HIS A 12 -13.43 8.04 -7.72
CA HIS A 12 -12.09 7.50 -7.61
C HIS A 12 -11.17 8.22 -8.60
N LEU A 13 -10.08 8.76 -8.08
CA LEU A 13 -9.06 9.49 -8.80
C LEU A 13 -7.88 8.57 -9.10
N THR A 14 -7.27 8.75 -10.27
CA THR A 14 -5.98 8.10 -10.55
C THR A 14 -4.87 8.75 -9.74
N LEU A 15 -3.69 8.12 -9.67
CA LEU A 15 -2.53 8.72 -9.00
C LEU A 15 -2.21 10.13 -9.50
N GLN A 16 -2.28 10.39 -10.82
CA GLN A 16 -1.98 11.70 -11.39
C GLN A 16 -3.01 12.75 -10.97
N GLU A 17 -4.29 12.42 -11.06
CA GLU A 17 -5.38 13.28 -10.59
C GLU A 17 -5.25 13.58 -9.09
N PHE A 18 -4.92 12.55 -8.31
CA PHE A 18 -4.73 12.70 -6.87
C PHE A 18 -3.54 13.59 -6.52
N ILE A 19 -2.43 13.51 -7.26
CA ILE A 19 -1.27 14.41 -7.12
C ILE A 19 -1.70 15.87 -7.37
N ALA A 20 -2.46 16.10 -8.44
CA ALA A 20 -2.91 17.44 -8.81
C ALA A 20 -3.78 18.08 -7.73
N ILE A 21 -4.67 17.30 -7.11
CA ILE A 21 -5.63 17.79 -6.10
C ILE A 21 -4.98 17.87 -4.71
N SER A 22 -4.27 16.84 -4.28
CA SER A 22 -3.67 16.78 -2.93
C SER A 22 -2.42 17.66 -2.79
N ARG A 23 -1.83 18.09 -3.91
CA ARG A 23 -0.53 18.79 -3.97
C ARG A 23 0.61 18.01 -3.32
N LEU A 24 0.45 16.69 -3.14
CA LEU A 24 1.48 15.79 -2.66
C LEU A 24 2.27 15.21 -3.83
N SER A 25 3.57 15.01 -3.63
CA SER A 25 4.39 14.32 -4.63
C SER A 25 4.02 12.84 -4.75
N SER A 26 4.26 12.25 -5.93
CA SER A 26 4.07 10.82 -6.18
C SER A 26 4.78 9.96 -5.12
N SER A 27 6.03 10.28 -4.80
CA SER A 27 6.81 9.57 -3.78
C SER A 27 6.16 9.63 -2.40
N THR A 28 5.56 10.77 -2.04
CA THR A 28 4.86 10.92 -0.76
C THR A 28 3.60 10.06 -0.72
N ILE A 29 2.82 10.06 -1.81
CA ILE A 29 1.61 9.23 -1.92
C ILE A 29 1.97 7.75 -1.84
N HIS A 30 3.01 7.31 -2.55
CA HIS A 30 3.52 5.94 -2.46
C HIS A 30 3.94 5.58 -1.03
N ARG A 31 4.72 6.45 -0.37
CA ARG A 31 5.14 6.24 1.02
C ARG A 31 3.93 6.14 1.97
N LEU A 32 2.93 6.99 1.81
CA LEU A 32 1.74 7.00 2.66
C LEU A 32 0.84 5.78 2.39
N LYS A 33 0.73 5.36 1.13
CA LYS A 33 0.05 4.13 0.73
C LYS A 33 0.74 2.90 1.32
N ASP A 34 2.07 2.82 1.20
CA ASP A 34 2.87 1.70 1.74
C ASP A 34 2.85 1.70 3.28
N ALA A 35 2.73 2.86 3.91
CA ALA A 35 2.52 3.00 5.35
C ALA A 35 1.06 2.76 5.81
N GLY A 36 0.14 2.45 4.89
CA GLY A 36 -1.28 2.24 5.20
C GLY A 36 -2.05 3.48 5.65
N LYS A 37 -1.49 4.68 5.44
CA LYS A 37 -2.07 5.96 5.90
C LYS A 37 -3.06 6.59 4.93
N ILE A 38 -3.06 6.16 3.67
CA ILE A 38 -3.98 6.65 2.64
C ILE A 38 -4.87 5.51 2.14
N PRO A 39 -6.19 5.71 2.05
CA PRO A 39 -7.09 4.74 1.44
C PRO A 39 -6.81 4.63 -0.07
N PHE A 40 -6.69 3.40 -0.58
CA PHE A 40 -6.56 3.14 -2.01
C PHE A 40 -7.29 1.85 -2.40
N ILE A 41 -7.60 1.74 -3.69
CA ILE A 41 -8.21 0.57 -4.33
C ILE A 41 -7.40 0.24 -5.58
N GLN A 42 -7.25 -1.05 -5.86
CA GLN A 42 -6.57 -1.55 -7.05
C GLN A 42 -7.43 -2.63 -7.72
N PRO A 43 -8.36 -2.24 -8.62
CA PRO A 43 -9.35 -3.17 -9.16
C PRO A 43 -8.74 -4.30 -9.99
N ALA A 44 -7.60 -4.05 -10.65
CA ALA A 44 -6.90 -5.02 -11.49
C ALA A 44 -5.84 -5.85 -10.74
N GLY A 45 -5.74 -5.76 -9.41
CA GLY A 45 -4.74 -6.49 -8.62
C GLY A 45 -3.30 -6.00 -8.83
N LYS A 46 -2.31 -6.78 -8.40
CA LYS A 46 -0.90 -6.35 -8.33
C LYS A 46 -0.38 -5.88 -9.70
N GLY A 47 0.16 -4.65 -9.75
CA GLY A 47 0.60 -3.99 -10.98
C GLY A 47 -0.50 -3.22 -11.73
N GLY A 48 -1.76 -3.35 -11.31
CA GLY A 48 -2.89 -2.58 -11.83
C GLY A 48 -2.89 -1.12 -11.40
N LYS A 49 -3.78 -0.33 -12.02
CA LYS A 49 -3.94 1.10 -11.72
C LYS A 49 -4.37 1.31 -10.27
N LEU A 50 -3.72 2.27 -9.60
CA LEU A 50 -4.11 2.73 -8.28
C LEU A 50 -5.20 3.79 -8.38
N LEU A 51 -6.26 3.59 -7.61
CA LEU A 51 -7.39 4.49 -7.50
C LEU A 51 -7.51 4.98 -6.07
N PHE A 52 -7.64 6.29 -5.90
CA PHE A 52 -7.74 6.96 -4.62
C PHE A 52 -9.11 7.63 -4.53
N PRO A 53 -9.86 7.46 -3.43
CA PRO A 53 -11.11 8.18 -3.28
C PRO A 53 -10.83 9.69 -3.11
N ILE A 54 -11.71 10.54 -3.62
CA ILE A 54 -11.53 12.02 -3.56
C ILE A 54 -11.39 12.55 -2.13
N ASN A 55 -12.13 11.96 -1.19
CA ASN A 55 -12.08 12.27 0.24
C ASN A 55 -10.93 11.54 0.98
N ALA A 56 -9.95 10.96 0.25
CA ALA A 56 -8.85 10.24 0.88
C ALA A 56 -8.08 11.08 1.89
N ILE A 57 -7.87 12.37 1.60
CA ILE A 57 -7.16 13.31 2.48
C ILE A 57 -7.93 13.54 3.78
N GLU A 58 -9.24 13.72 3.70
CA GLU A 58 -10.11 13.88 4.88
C GLU A 58 -10.11 12.61 5.72
N LEU A 59 -10.14 11.43 5.08
CA LEU A 59 -10.06 10.13 5.74
C LEU A 59 -8.70 9.88 6.42
N MET A 60 -7.63 10.58 6.05
CA MET A 60 -6.35 10.52 6.77
C MET A 60 -6.43 11.16 8.16
N ALA A 61 -7.27 12.19 8.32
CA ALA A 61 -7.41 12.93 9.58
C ALA A 61 -8.20 12.13 10.63
N THR A 62 -9.08 11.24 10.17
CA THR A 62 -9.75 10.27 11.05
C THR A 62 -8.80 9.10 11.35
N PRO A 63 -8.52 8.79 12.62
CA PRO A 63 -7.78 7.58 12.96
C PRO A 63 -8.59 6.37 12.45
N GLN A 64 -8.09 5.73 11.40
CA GLN A 64 -8.66 4.49 10.86
C GLN A 64 -8.46 3.38 11.91
N LEU A 65 -9.43 3.25 12.80
CA LEU A 65 -9.44 2.26 13.89
C LEU A 65 -9.58 0.82 13.37
N ASP A 66 -10.05 0.63 12.13
CA ASP A 66 -10.44 -0.68 11.65
C ASP A 66 -10.29 -0.78 10.12
N ARG A 67 -9.06 -0.72 9.60
CA ARG A 67 -8.82 -1.08 8.20
C ARG A 67 -8.27 -2.49 8.14
N PRO A 68 -8.99 -3.47 7.55
CA PRO A 68 -8.40 -4.75 7.23
C PRO A 68 -7.25 -4.47 6.26
N SER A 69 -6.05 -4.82 6.71
CA SER A 69 -4.84 -4.85 5.93
C SER A 69 -5.18 -5.49 4.59
N ALA A 70 -5.23 -4.71 3.50
CA ALA A 70 -5.32 -5.28 2.16
C ALA A 70 -4.17 -6.28 2.09
N PRO A 71 -4.42 -7.54 1.72
CA PRO A 71 -3.40 -8.57 1.80
C PRO A 71 -2.23 -8.05 1.00
N ALA A 72 -1.11 -7.84 1.69
CA ALA A 72 0.16 -7.60 1.05
C ALA A 72 0.26 -8.70 0.00
N ALA A 73 0.12 -8.32 -1.27
CA ALA A 73 0.20 -9.28 -2.35
C ALA A 73 1.60 -9.84 -2.27
N ALA A 74 1.71 -10.99 -1.62
CA ALA A 74 2.87 -11.82 -1.46
C ALA A 74 3.23 -12.42 -2.83
N SER A 75 3.41 -11.58 -3.85
CA SER A 75 4.21 -11.99 -5.01
C SER A 75 5.65 -11.71 -4.65
N GLY A 76 6.34 -12.77 -4.25
CA GLY A 76 7.77 -12.82 -4.01
C GLY A 76 8.10 -13.36 -2.62
N GLY A 77 8.06 -14.68 -2.43
CA GLY A 77 8.43 -15.26 -1.14
C GLY A 77 8.67 -16.75 -1.08
N ASP A 78 7.99 -17.59 -1.88
CA ASP A 78 8.25 -19.04 -1.87
C ASP A 78 9.24 -19.44 -2.97
N GLY A 79 10.36 -18.72 -3.00
CA GLY A 79 11.60 -19.24 -3.55
C GLY A 79 12.48 -19.44 -2.35
N GLY A 80 12.43 -20.62 -1.73
CA GLY A 80 13.28 -20.96 -0.59
C GLY A 80 14.70 -20.48 -0.85
N ARG A 81 15.13 -19.43 -0.14
CA ARG A 81 16.51 -19.00 -0.18
C ARG A 81 17.31 -20.11 0.48
N LEU A 82 17.85 -21.01 -0.35
CA LEU A 82 18.90 -21.92 0.07
C LEU A 82 19.97 -21.04 0.71
N SER A 83 20.11 -21.16 2.03
CA SER A 83 21.19 -20.48 2.74
C SER A 83 22.49 -20.93 2.07
N GLY A 84 23.27 -19.96 1.57
CA GLY A 84 24.57 -20.26 1.00
C GLY A 84 25.44 -21.03 2.01
N PRO A 85 26.47 -21.75 1.55
CA PRO A 85 27.38 -22.43 2.45
C PRO A 85 27.92 -21.44 3.48
N ARG A 86 27.93 -21.86 4.76
CA ARG A 86 28.48 -21.05 5.85
C ARG A 86 29.93 -20.69 5.52
N PRO A 87 30.36 -19.44 5.72
CA PRO A 87 31.69 -19.02 5.36
C PRO A 87 32.74 -19.75 6.21
N LYS A 88 33.90 -20.07 5.60
CA LYS A 88 34.94 -20.96 6.14
C LYS A 88 35.46 -20.53 7.52
N TRP A 89 35.47 -19.23 7.83
CA TRP A 89 35.94 -18.70 9.11
C TRP A 89 35.04 -19.05 10.31
N THR A 90 33.80 -19.49 10.06
CA THR A 90 32.88 -19.98 11.08
C THR A 90 32.97 -21.49 11.33
N GLN A 91 33.75 -22.23 10.54
CA GLN A 91 33.93 -23.66 10.76
C GLN A 91 35.02 -23.87 11.82
N ALA A 92 34.63 -24.36 12.99
CA ALA A 92 35.57 -24.77 14.04
C ALA A 92 36.53 -25.84 13.47
N PRO A 93 37.84 -25.78 13.77
CA PRO A 93 38.76 -26.81 13.34
C PRO A 93 38.36 -28.15 13.96
N LYS A 94 38.07 -29.16 13.13
CA LYS A 94 37.98 -30.54 13.60
C LYS A 94 39.35 -30.92 14.16
N GLN A 95 39.46 -31.06 15.48
CA GLN A 95 40.59 -31.74 16.10
C GLN A 95 40.54 -33.20 15.64
N GLY A 96 41.58 -33.62 14.94
CA GLY A 96 41.94 -35.02 14.75
C GLY A 96 42.94 -35.45 15.80
#